data_AF-A0AAE1Z792-F1
#
_entry.id   AF-A0AAE1Z792-F1
#
_cell.length_a   1.000
_cell.length_b   1.000
_cell.length_c   1.000
_cell.angle_alpha   90.00
_cell.angle_beta   90.00
_cell.angle_gamma   90.00
#
_symmetry.space_group_name_H-M   'P 1'
#
loop_
_entity.id
_entity.type
_entity.pdbx_description
1 polymer ?
#
loop_
_entity_poly.entity_id
_entity_poly.type
_entity_poly.pdbx_seq_one_letter_code
_entity_poly.pdbx_strand_id
1 'polypeptide(L)' 'MARTKQTARKSTGGKAPRKQLATKAACKSAPATGGVKKPHRYQPDTGALREIRRYKKTTELLIRNI' A
#
# COMPACT_ATOMS: atom_id res chain seq x y z
N MET A 1 -32.32 8.27 21.90
CA MET A 1 -31.58 7.02 21.64
C MET A 1 -31.92 6.53 20.24
N ALA A 2 -30.94 6.49 19.33
CA ALA A 2 -31.18 6.11 17.94
C ALA A 2 -31.12 4.58 17.79
N ARG A 3 -32.24 3.98 17.38
CA ARG A 3 -32.35 2.54 17.12
C ARG A 3 -31.63 2.18 15.82
N THR A 4 -30.53 1.45 15.91
CA THR A 4 -29.90 0.84 14.73
C THR A 4 -30.58 -0.49 14.42
N LYS A 5 -31.17 -0.59 13.22
CA LYS A 5 -31.66 -1.88 12.71
C LYS A 5 -30.48 -2.60 12.05
N GLN A 6 -30.12 -3.78 12.54
CA GLN A 6 -29.15 -4.64 11.87
C GLN A 6 -29.78 -5.19 10.59
N THR A 7 -29.30 -4.75 9.43
CA THR A 7 -29.64 -5.37 8.14
C THR A 7 -28.64 -6.48 7.86
N ALA A 8 -29.14 -7.68 7.50
CA ALA A 8 -28.29 -8.78 7.09
C ALA A 8 -27.41 -8.37 5.89
N ARG A 9 -26.08 -8.46 6.05
CA ARG A 9 -25.13 -8.32 4.95
C ARG A 9 -24.86 -9.70 4.37
N LYS A 10 -25.11 -9.90 3.08
CA LYS A 10 -24.65 -11.10 2.37
C LYS A 10 -23.14 -11.01 2.21
N SER A 11 -22.38 -11.96 2.76
CA SER A 11 -20.95 -12.11 2.51
C SER A 11 -20.76 -12.87 1.20
N THR A 12 -20.84 -12.18 0.06
CA THR A 12 -20.41 -12.77 -1.21
C THR A 12 -18.88 -12.81 -1.28
N GLY A 13 -18.33 -14.02 -1.24
CA GLY A 13 -17.10 -14.34 -1.98
C GLY A 13 -15.90 -14.80 -1.15
N GLY A 14 -16.00 -15.95 -0.49
CA GLY A 14 -14.81 -16.77 -0.26
C GLY A 14 -14.29 -17.27 -1.61
N LYS A 15 -13.00 -17.08 -1.90
CA LYS A 15 -12.38 -17.52 -3.16
C LYS A 15 -12.31 -19.05 -3.17
N ALA A 16 -13.02 -19.70 -4.10
CA ALA A 16 -12.91 -21.15 -4.28
C ALA A 16 -11.48 -21.55 -4.72
N PRO A 17 -10.98 -22.76 -4.40
CA PRO A 17 -9.67 -23.23 -4.85
C PRO A 17 -9.70 -23.40 -6.37
N ARG A 18 -9.05 -22.50 -7.10
CA ARG A 18 -8.94 -22.59 -8.55
C ARG A 18 -7.78 -23.51 -8.92
N LYS A 19 -8.05 -24.54 -9.73
CA LYS A 19 -7.01 -25.37 -10.37
C LYS A 19 -5.95 -24.47 -11.03
N GLN A 20 -4.69 -24.88 -10.92
CA GLN A 20 -3.52 -24.13 -11.34
C GLN A 20 -3.46 -24.04 -12.88
N LEU A 21 -3.93 -22.91 -13.42
CA LEU A 21 -3.61 -22.45 -14.76
C LEU A 21 -2.76 -21.19 -14.58
N ALA A 22 -1.61 -21.16 -15.25
CA ALA A 22 -0.57 -20.15 -15.09
C ALA A 22 -1.15 -18.73 -14.99
N THR A 23 -1.17 -18.20 -13.77
CA THR A 23 -1.72 -16.87 -13.49
C THR A 23 -0.67 -15.83 -13.83
N LYS A 24 -0.89 -15.09 -14.92
CA LYS A 24 -0.23 -13.80 -15.15
C LYS A 24 -0.54 -12.92 -13.93
N ALA A 25 0.50 -12.51 -13.20
CA ALA A 25 0.36 -11.72 -11.99
C ALA A 25 -0.20 -10.33 -12.35
N ALA A 26 -1.52 -10.16 -12.21
CA ALA A 26 -2.13 -8.85 -12.20
C ALA A 26 -1.79 -8.18 -10.86
N CYS A 27 -0.69 -7.43 -10.84
CA CYS A 27 -0.33 -6.59 -9.70
C CYS A 27 -1.47 -5.60 -9.42
N LYS A 28 -2.01 -5.65 -8.20
CA LYS A 28 -3.11 -4.79 -7.75
C LYS A 28 -2.63 -3.34 -7.67
N SER A 29 -2.91 -2.50 -8.66
CA SER A 29 -2.67 -1.05 -8.53
C SER A 29 -3.81 -0.14 -9.01
N ALA A 30 -4.89 -0.65 -9.60
CA ALA A 30 -6.07 0.18 -9.85
C ALA A 30 -7.37 -0.65 -9.87
N PRO A 31 -8.44 -0.22 -9.17
CA PRO A 31 -9.78 -0.70 -9.48
C PRO A 31 -10.21 -0.18 -10.87
N ALA A 32 -10.78 -1.05 -11.71
CA ALA A 32 -11.18 -0.72 -13.09
C ALA A 32 -12.43 0.21 -13.17
N THR A 33 -12.94 0.71 -12.05
CA THR A 33 -14.04 1.69 -12.02
C THR A 33 -14.07 2.35 -10.64
N GLY A 34 -13.79 3.66 -10.57
CA GLY A 34 -13.80 4.47 -9.35
C GLY A 34 -12.41 4.95 -8.90
N GLY A 35 -12.29 6.24 -8.57
CA GLY A 35 -11.03 6.96 -8.39
C GLY A 35 -9.99 6.28 -7.49
N VAL A 36 -8.72 6.35 -7.90
CA VAL A 36 -7.57 5.78 -7.19
C VAL A 36 -7.40 6.46 -5.83
N LYS A 37 -7.25 5.66 -4.76
CA LYS A 37 -6.91 6.15 -3.43
C LYS A 37 -5.65 7.02 -3.54
N LYS A 38 -5.69 8.24 -3.00
CA LYS A 38 -4.54 9.15 -3.00
C LYS A 38 -3.28 8.40 -2.55
N PRO A 39 -2.16 8.50 -3.27
CA PRO A 39 -0.91 7.90 -2.85
C PRO A 39 -0.56 8.33 -1.43
N HIS A 40 -0.09 7.39 -0.62
CA HIS A 40 0.38 7.70 0.71
C HIS A 40 1.60 8.63 0.62
N ARG A 41 1.53 9.78 1.27
CA ARG A 41 2.65 10.72 1.40
C ARG A 41 3.12 10.72 2.85
N TYR A 42 4.42 10.57 3.04
CA TYR A 42 5.04 10.73 4.35
C TYR A 42 4.98 12.19 4.80
N GLN A 43 4.99 12.42 6.11
CA GLN A 43 5.07 13.76 6.67
C GLN A 43 6.44 14.39 6.33
N PRO A 44 6.52 15.72 6.16
CA PRO A 44 7.76 16.41 5.73
C PRO A 44 9.00 15.99 6.52
N ASP A 45 8.89 15.88 7.84
CA ASP A 45 10.03 15.58 8.72
C ASP A 45 10.44 14.11 8.70
N THR A 46 9.55 13.22 8.25
CA THR A 46 9.79 11.77 8.26
C THR A 46 10.87 11.37 7.27
N GLY A 47 10.95 12.05 6.12
CA GLY A 47 12.01 11.83 5.14
C GLY A 47 13.38 12.21 5.70
N ALA A 48 13.48 13.41 6.28
CA ALA A 48 14.72 13.94 6.85
C ALA A 48 15.27 13.08 8.00
N LEU A 49 14.41 12.68 8.94
CA LEU A 49 14.82 11.82 10.06
C LEU A 49 15.33 10.45 9.58
N ARG A 50 14.72 9.90 8.53
CA ARG A 50 15.15 8.64 7.92
C ARG A 50 16.51 8.77 7.24
N GLU A 51 16.77 9.87 6.55
CA GLU A 51 18.06 10.17 5.91
C GLU A 51 19.17 10.37 6.94
N ILE A 52 18.93 11.15 8.01
CA ILE A 52 19.90 11.34 9.10
C ILE A 52 20.29 10.00 9.73
N ARG A 53 19.31 9.12 9.99
CA ARG A 53 19.57 7.77 10.54
C ARG A 53 20.37 6.90 9.57
N ARG A 54 20.08 6.97 8.26
CA ARG A 54 20.81 6.21 7.23
C ARG A 54 22.28 6.61 7.21
N TYR A 55 22.58 7.91 7.06
CA TYR A 55 23.95 8.41 6.92
C TYR A 55 24.79 8.31 8.19
N LYS A 56 24.16 8.37 9.38
CA LYS A 56 24.87 8.07 10.63
C LYS A 56 25.31 6.60 10.74
N LYS A 57 24.64 5.69 10.02
CA LYS A 57 24.92 4.24 10.06
C LYS A 57 25.86 3.77 8.94
N THR A 58 25.85 4.44 7.79
CA THR A 58 26.63 4.05 6.60
C THR A 58 27.72 5.07 6.30
N THR A 59 28.92 4.63 5.97
CA THR A 59 30.07 5.49 5.61
C THR A 59 30.19 5.72 4.10
N GLU A 60 29.07 5.89 3.40
CA GLU A 60 29.05 6.15 1.95
C GLU A 60 29.50 7.60 1.67
N LEU A 61 30.32 7.79 0.64
CA LEU A 61 30.69 9.13 0.17
C LEU A 61 29.44 9.82 -0.42
N LEU A 62 29.09 11.00 0.11
CA LEU A 62 27.88 11.75 -0.26
C LEU A 62 28.07 12.65 -1.48
N ILE A 63 29.33 12.91 -1.85
CA ILE A 63 29.70 13.75 -2.98
C ILE A 63 30.14 12.81 -4.11
N ARG A 64 29.55 12.99 -5.29
CA ARG A 64 29.99 12.27 -6.49
C ARG A 64 31.33 12.85 -6.95
N ASN A 65 32.29 11.98 -7.23
CA ASN A 65 33.56 12.40 -7.80
C ASN A 65 33.33 13.03 -9.19
N ILE A 66 33.99 14.14 -9.46
CA ILE A 66 33.98 14.85 -10.75
C ILE A 66 35.33 14.59 -11.42
#